data_AF-A0A9D6FSB5-F1
#
_entry.id   AF-A0A9D6FSB5-F1
#
_cell.length_a   1.000
_cell.length_b   1.000
_cell.length_c   1.000
_cell.angle_alpha   90.00
_cell.angle_beta   90.00
_cell.angle_gamma   90.00
#
_symmetry.space_group_name_H-M   'P 1'
#
loop_
_entity.id
_entity.type
_entity.pdbx_description
1 polymer ?
#
loop_
_entity_poly.entity_id
_entity_poly.type
_entity_poly.pdbx_seq_one_letter_code
_entity_poly.pdbx_strand_id
1 'polypeptide(L)'
;MAQIRIHRDGTVEALCGTQDIGGGARTAVLILASRAFEWLPLSKIVVRIGDSDFGASGASAGSSTTGGVTQEFRKASEAVKAKFFGEIAPRLKAGAGDLEIREGGRVGVKGQERSIAWDEACSLLRDTVLGHAPTIVEPEAQWAFVHEDGTVEQATEETHPA
;
A
#
# COMPACT_ATOMS: atom_id res chain seq x y z
N MET A 1 -7.71 0.24 5.24
CA MET A 1 -7.07 0.91 4.11
C MET A 1 -5.71 1.45 4.53
N ALA A 2 -4.68 1.12 3.75
CA ALA A 2 -3.35 1.68 3.88
C ALA A 2 -3.03 2.59 2.69
N GLN A 3 -2.25 3.64 2.94
CA GLN A 3 -1.78 4.60 1.96
C GLN A 3 -0.27 4.75 2.08
N ILE A 4 0.40 4.98 0.96
CA ILE A 4 1.80 5.38 0.90
C ILE A 4 1.92 6.63 0.05
N ARG A 5 2.65 7.61 0.55
CA ARG A 5 2.97 8.85 -0.16
C ARG A 5 4.47 8.96 -0.37
N ILE A 6 4.89 9.23 -1.60
CA ILE A 6 6.28 9.56 -1.93
C ILE A 6 6.34 11.06 -2.20
N HIS A 7 7.15 11.76 -1.41
CA HIS A 7 7.35 13.20 -1.52
C HIS A 7 8.52 13.55 -2.43
N ARG A 8 8.54 14.78 -2.93
CA ARG A 8 9.57 15.28 -3.84
C ARG A 8 10.97 15.34 -3.22
N ASP A 9 11.07 15.40 -1.90
CA ASP A 9 12.31 15.41 -1.12
C ASP A 9 12.84 13.99 -0.81
N GLY A 10 12.19 12.95 -1.35
CA GLY A 10 12.53 11.55 -1.13
C GLY A 10 11.98 10.95 0.17
N THR A 11 11.23 11.72 0.97
CA THR A 11 10.55 11.19 2.16
C THR A 11 9.35 10.34 1.76
N VAL A 12 9.12 9.26 2.51
CA VAL A 12 7.97 8.36 2.34
C VAL A 12 7.08 8.42 3.58
N GLU A 13 5.79 8.66 3.40
CA GLU A 13 4.81 8.50 4.47
C GLU A 13 4.02 7.21 4.31
N ALA A 14 3.91 6.44 5.38
CA ALA A 14 3.04 5.29 5.51
C ALA A 14 1.85 5.66 6.41
N LEU A 15 0.65 5.70 5.84
CA LEU A 15 -0.57 6.13 6.54
C LEU A 15 -1.58 4.99 6.64
N CYS A 16 -2.19 4.80 7.80
CA CYS A 16 -3.25 3.81 7.99
C CYS A 16 -4.17 4.19 9.15
N GLY A 17 -5.49 4.01 9.00
CA GLY A 17 -6.44 4.26 10.08
C GLY A 17 -6.29 3.34 11.30
N THR A 18 -5.46 2.30 11.24
CA THR A 18 -5.24 1.36 12.37
C THR A 18 -4.80 2.09 13.63
N GLN A 19 -5.15 1.54 14.78
CA GLN A 19 -4.72 2.06 16.07
C GLN A 19 -3.56 1.23 16.61
N ASP A 20 -2.75 1.82 17.48
CA ASP A 20 -1.76 1.10 18.26
C ASP A 20 -2.13 1.21 19.74
N ILE A 21 -2.66 0.12 20.29
CA ILE A 21 -3.13 0.02 21.68
C ILE A 21 -2.08 -0.63 22.60
N GLY A 22 -0.80 -0.59 22.20
CA GLY A 22 0.30 -1.25 22.91
C GLY A 22 0.73 -2.58 22.28
N GLY A 23 0.12 -2.97 21.15
CA GLY A 23 0.45 -4.19 20.40
C GLY A 23 1.60 -4.02 19.40
N GLY A 24 2.09 -2.79 19.20
CA GLY A 24 3.20 -2.51 18.29
C GLY A 24 2.78 -2.33 16.83
N ALA A 25 1.53 -1.95 16.58
CA ALA A 25 1.02 -1.72 15.21
C ALA A 25 1.83 -0.65 14.46
N ARG A 26 2.29 0.41 15.15
CA ARG A 26 3.16 1.44 14.54
C ARG A 26 4.48 0.83 14.04
N THR A 27 5.09 -0.03 14.84
CA THR A 27 6.34 -0.71 14.48
C THR A 27 6.12 -1.67 13.31
N ALA A 28 5.02 -2.42 13.31
CA ALA A 28 4.67 -3.29 12.21
C ALA A 28 4.51 -2.50 10.89
N VAL A 29 3.80 -1.37 10.91
CA VAL A 29 3.64 -0.50 9.74
C VAL A 29 4.99 0.05 9.24
N LEU A 30 5.88 0.45 10.15
CA LEU A 30 7.24 0.89 9.78
C LEU A 30 8.00 -0.20 9.04
N ILE A 31 8.01 -1.43 9.56
CA ILE A 31 8.70 -2.59 8.96
C ILE A 31 8.11 -2.91 7.57
N LEU A 32 6.80 -2.86 7.44
CA LEU A 32 6.11 -3.14 6.18
C LEU A 32 6.43 -2.08 5.12
N ALA A 33 6.42 -0.80 5.49
CA ALA A 33 6.81 0.29 4.62
C ALA A 33 8.29 0.20 4.24
N SER A 34 9.19 -0.03 5.21
CA SER A 34 10.62 -0.14 4.95
C SER A 34 10.96 -1.31 4.05
N ARG A 35 10.21 -2.41 4.09
CA ARG A 35 10.39 -3.53 3.14
C ARG A 35 10.13 -3.12 1.70
N ALA A 36 9.16 -2.23 1.45
CA ALA A 36 8.89 -1.74 0.11
C ALA A 36 9.97 -0.75 -0.38
N PHE A 37 10.65 -0.07 0.54
CA PHE A 37 11.67 0.94 0.26
C PHE A 37 12.97 0.61 1.00
N GLU A 38 13.45 -0.62 0.84
CA GLU A 38 14.54 -1.20 1.67
C GLU A 38 15.87 -0.45 1.57
N TRP A 39 16.05 0.35 0.52
CA TRP A 39 17.21 1.22 0.33
C TRP A 39 17.13 2.56 1.07
N LEU A 40 15.96 2.93 1.62
CA LEU A 40 15.80 4.19 2.36
C LEU A 40 16.21 4.02 3.82
N PRO A 41 16.91 5.02 4.40
CA PRO A 41 17.11 5.05 5.84
C PRO A 41 15.75 5.20 6.54
N LEU A 42 15.58 4.59 7.71
CA LEU A 42 14.32 4.67 8.47
C LEU A 42 13.92 6.11 8.81
N SER A 43 14.88 7.04 8.90
CA SER A 43 14.62 8.47 9.11
C SER A 43 13.87 9.14 7.95
N LYS A 44 13.85 8.54 6.76
CA LYS A 44 13.07 8.99 5.60
C LYS A 44 11.68 8.35 5.54
N ILE A 45 11.31 7.49 6.49
CA ILE A 45 10.00 6.84 6.54
C ILE A 45 9.22 7.34 7.74
N VAL A 46 8.11 8.02 7.47
CA VAL A 46 7.23 8.59 8.49
C VAL A 46 5.97 7.75 8.59
N VAL A 47 5.65 7.26 9.79
CA VAL A 47 4.44 6.46 10.04
C VAL A 47 3.37 7.32 10.72
N ARG A 48 2.18 7.39 10.10
CA ARG A 48 1.00 8.08 10.65
C ARG A 48 -0.16 7.10 10.79
N ILE A 49 -0.63 6.89 12.01
CA ILE A 49 -1.71 5.93 12.31
C ILE A 49 -2.72 6.51 13.29
N GLY A 50 -3.92 5.93 13.33
CA GLY A 50 -4.96 6.27 14.32
C GLY A 50 -5.82 7.49 13.96
N ASP A 51 -5.84 7.88 12.69
CA ASP A 51 -6.64 9.00 12.17
C ASP A 51 -7.60 8.49 11.09
N SER A 52 -8.86 8.88 11.17
CA SER A 52 -9.90 8.50 10.20
C SER A 52 -9.60 9.03 8.79
N ASP A 53 -8.86 10.13 8.68
CA ASP A 53 -8.46 10.69 7.38
C ASP A 53 -7.46 9.79 6.64
N PHE A 54 -6.85 8.81 7.32
CA PHE A 54 -5.93 7.84 6.71
C PHE A 54 -6.65 6.62 6.12
N GLY A 55 -7.98 6.66 6.09
CA GLY A 55 -8.84 5.64 5.53
C GLY A 55 -9.35 4.67 6.59
N ALA A 56 -10.46 3.98 6.27
CA ALA A 56 -11.12 3.07 7.19
C ALA A 56 -10.19 1.94 7.68
N SER A 57 -10.28 1.59 8.95
CA SER A 57 -9.60 0.45 9.55
C SER A 57 -10.53 -0.23 10.54
N GLY A 58 -10.47 -1.56 10.61
CA GLY A 58 -11.17 -2.31 11.65
C GLY A 58 -10.60 -2.02 13.04
N ALA A 59 -11.37 -2.40 14.07
CA ALA A 59 -10.92 -2.33 15.45
C ALA A 59 -9.69 -3.23 15.68
N SER A 60 -8.78 -2.76 16.55
CA SER A 60 -7.60 -3.55 16.92
C SER A 60 -7.96 -4.56 18.01
N ALA A 61 -8.24 -5.81 17.60
CA ALA A 61 -8.62 -6.91 18.49
C ALA A 61 -8.43 -8.27 17.80
N GLY A 62 -8.55 -9.37 18.56
CA GLY A 62 -8.62 -10.72 17.99
C GLY A 62 -7.40 -11.14 17.16
N SER A 63 -6.24 -10.49 17.36
CA SER A 63 -5.00 -10.72 16.61
C SER A 63 -5.10 -10.46 15.09
N SER A 64 -6.12 -9.73 14.62
CA SER A 64 -6.32 -9.47 13.19
C SER A 64 -5.48 -8.31 12.65
N THR A 65 -5.07 -7.36 13.51
CA THR A 65 -4.44 -6.10 13.11
C THR A 65 -3.23 -6.30 12.20
N THR A 66 -2.23 -7.08 12.64
CA THR A 66 -0.98 -7.27 11.89
C THR A 66 -1.21 -7.93 10.52
N GLY A 67 -2.09 -8.93 10.46
CA GLY A 67 -2.43 -9.60 9.21
C GLY A 67 -3.11 -8.66 8.22
N GLY A 68 -4.09 -7.88 8.70
CA GLY A 68 -4.82 -6.91 7.88
C GLY A 68 -3.92 -5.81 7.34
N VAL A 69 -3.12 -5.15 8.19
CA VAL A 69 -2.23 -4.07 7.74
C VAL A 69 -1.17 -4.56 6.75
N THR A 70 -0.67 -5.80 6.90
CA THR A 70 0.33 -6.37 5.99
C THR A 70 -0.16 -6.45 4.55
N GLN A 71 -1.38 -6.98 4.34
CA GLN A 71 -1.95 -7.11 2.99
C GLN A 71 -2.21 -5.74 2.36
N GLU A 72 -2.72 -4.81 3.15
CA GLU A 72 -3.04 -3.46 2.69
C GLU A 72 -1.77 -2.68 2.31
N PHE A 73 -0.71 -2.75 3.13
CA PHE A 73 0.56 -2.10 2.81
C PHE A 73 1.27 -2.70 1.61
N ARG A 74 1.15 -4.03 1.37
CA ARG A 74 1.67 -4.65 0.14
C ARG A 74 1.01 -4.04 -1.09
N LYS A 75 -0.32 -3.98 -1.12
CA LYS A 75 -1.08 -3.41 -2.24
C LYS A 75 -0.77 -1.93 -2.44
N ALA A 76 -0.73 -1.15 -1.36
CA ALA A 76 -0.41 0.28 -1.42
C ALA A 76 1.02 0.51 -1.95
N SER A 77 1.98 -0.35 -1.59
CA SER A 77 3.37 -0.31 -2.08
C SER A 77 3.47 -0.61 -3.57
N GLU A 78 2.74 -1.60 -4.06
CA GLU A 78 2.68 -1.92 -5.49
C GLU A 78 2.06 -0.74 -6.27
N ALA A 79 0.94 -0.21 -5.77
CA ALA A 79 0.25 0.91 -6.39
C ALA A 79 1.09 2.19 -6.44
N VAL A 80 1.77 2.56 -5.34
CA VAL A 80 2.59 3.78 -5.31
C VAL A 80 3.82 3.65 -6.22
N LYS A 81 4.45 2.47 -6.30
CA LYS A 81 5.59 2.23 -7.19
C LYS A 81 5.19 2.31 -8.65
N ALA A 82 4.04 1.73 -9.03
CA ALA A 82 3.53 1.82 -10.39
C ALA A 82 3.28 3.27 -10.80
N LYS A 83 2.66 4.08 -9.92
CA LYS A 83 2.43 5.51 -10.16
C LYS A 83 3.75 6.30 -10.24
N PHE A 84 4.68 6.03 -9.33
CA PHE A 84 6.00 6.65 -9.34
C PHE A 84 6.74 6.39 -10.65
N PHE A 85 6.80 5.13 -11.12
CA PHE A 85 7.41 4.82 -12.41
C PHE A 85 6.66 5.47 -13.59
N GLY A 86 5.33 5.55 -13.54
CA GLY A 86 4.55 6.28 -14.55
C GLY A 86 4.96 7.75 -14.68
N GLU A 87 5.29 8.42 -13.57
CA GLU A 87 5.73 9.82 -13.59
C GLU A 87 7.21 10.00 -13.98
N ILE A 88 8.08 9.08 -13.58
CA ILE A 88 9.52 9.16 -13.83
C ILE A 88 9.92 8.68 -15.22
N ALA A 89 9.21 7.71 -15.79
CA ALA A 89 9.56 7.08 -17.06
C ALA A 89 9.71 8.08 -18.23
N PRO A 90 8.82 9.08 -18.43
CA PRO A 90 9.02 10.10 -19.45
C PRO A 90 10.30 10.93 -19.26
N ARG A 91 10.73 11.15 -18.01
CA ARG A 91 11.95 11.90 -17.67
C ARG A 91 13.22 11.10 -18.02
N LEU A 92 13.13 9.78 -17.92
CA LEU A 92 14.19 8.85 -18.29
C LEU A 92 14.09 8.37 -19.76
N LYS A 93 13.11 8.88 -20.53
CA LYS A 93 12.86 8.50 -21.92
C LYS A 93 12.67 6.97 -22.10
N ALA A 94 11.97 6.35 -21.16
CA ALA A 94 11.71 4.90 -21.14
C ALA A 94 10.21 4.61 -20.90
N GLY A 95 9.81 3.35 -21.01
CA GLY A 95 8.51 2.87 -20.53
C GLY A 95 8.53 2.64 -19.02
N ALA A 96 7.39 2.82 -18.35
CA ALA A 96 7.29 2.58 -16.89
C ALA A 96 7.59 1.13 -16.50
N GLY A 97 7.26 0.15 -17.35
CA GLY A 97 7.59 -1.26 -17.15
C GLY A 97 9.07 -1.59 -17.31
N ASP A 98 9.84 -0.70 -17.93
CA ASP A 98 11.29 -0.85 -18.16
C ASP A 98 12.11 -0.23 -17.03
N LEU A 99 11.48 0.48 -16.10
CA LEU A 99 12.16 1.03 -14.94
C LEU A 99 12.37 -0.03 -13.86
N GLU A 100 13.45 0.17 -13.12
CA GLU A 100 13.77 -0.59 -11.91
C GLU A 100 14.40 0.33 -10.88
N ILE A 101 14.28 -0.08 -9.61
CA ILE A 101 15.05 0.51 -8.51
C ILE A 101 16.05 -0.55 -8.08
N ARG A 102 17.33 -0.22 -8.23
CA ARG A 102 18.46 -1.10 -7.90
C ARG A 102 18.89 -0.90 -6.45
N GLU A 103 19.84 -1.73 -6.03
CA GLU A 103 20.50 -1.59 -4.74
C GLU A 103 20.99 -0.16 -4.50
N GLY A 104 20.81 0.32 -3.27
CA GLY A 104 21.13 1.70 -2.89
C GLY A 104 20.14 2.75 -3.43
N GLY A 105 18.96 2.34 -3.92
CA GLY A 105 17.89 3.27 -4.29
C GLY A 105 18.13 3.97 -5.61
N ARG A 106 18.85 3.33 -6.53
CA ARG A 106 19.16 3.90 -7.84
C ARG A 106 18.05 3.58 -8.84
N VAL A 107 17.40 4.60 -9.37
CA VAL A 107 16.33 4.47 -10.37
C VAL A 107 16.95 4.45 -11.75
N GLY A 108 16.74 3.38 -12.52
CA GLY A 108 17.33 3.19 -13.84
C GLY A 108 16.42 2.44 -14.80
N VAL A 109 16.86 2.34 -16.06
CA VAL A 109 16.20 1.52 -17.08
C VAL A 109 16.87 0.16 -17.12
N LYS A 110 16.09 -0.92 -17.11
CA LYS A 110 16.58 -2.31 -17.18
C LYS A 110 17.57 -2.50 -18.33
N GLY A 111 18.69 -3.14 -18.04
CA GLY A 111 19.75 -3.40 -19.02
C GLY A 111 20.61 -2.18 -19.39
N GLN A 112 20.39 -1.01 -18.78
CA GLN A 112 21.25 0.17 -18.95
C GLN A 112 22.02 0.50 -17.68
N GLU A 113 23.30 0.84 -17.82
CA GLU A 113 24.14 1.30 -16.70
C GLU A 113 23.63 2.61 -16.07
N ARG A 114 23.07 3.49 -16.90
CA ARG A 114 22.59 4.81 -16.46
C ARG A 114 21.47 4.67 -15.44
N SER A 115 21.64 5.35 -14.31
CA SER A 115 20.67 5.46 -13.23
C SER A 115 20.85 6.79 -12.49
N ILE A 116 19.79 7.24 -11.80
CA ILE A 116 19.78 8.42 -10.95
C ILE A 116 19.51 8.02 -9.50
N ALA A 117 19.93 8.84 -8.54
CA ALA A 117 19.69 8.58 -7.12
C ALA A 117 18.19 8.73 -6.78
N TRP A 118 17.73 8.10 -5.71
CA TRP A 118 16.34 8.18 -5.24
C TRP A 118 15.85 9.63 -5.07
N ASP A 119 16.64 10.46 -4.38
CA ASP A 119 16.28 11.86 -4.13
C ASP A 119 16.22 12.66 -5.44
N GLU A 120 17.11 12.38 -6.39
CA GLU A 120 17.08 12.98 -7.73
C GLU A 120 15.82 12.56 -8.48
N ALA A 121 15.47 11.27 -8.47
CA ALA A 121 14.25 10.77 -9.08
C ALA A 121 13.02 11.42 -8.44
N CYS A 122 12.94 11.49 -7.11
CA CYS A 122 11.83 12.12 -6.41
C CYS A 122 11.71 13.62 -6.73
N SER A 123 12.83 14.33 -6.90
CA SER A 123 12.82 15.75 -7.25
C SER A 123 12.13 16.05 -8.60
N LEU A 124 12.12 15.06 -9.51
CA LEU A 124 11.50 15.14 -10.83
C LEU A 124 9.98 14.93 -10.83
N LEU A 125 9.42 14.44 -9.72
CA LEU A 125 7.98 14.32 -9.54
C LEU A 125 7.31 15.69 -9.63
N ARG A 126 6.10 15.72 -10.18
CA ARG A 126 5.31 16.97 -10.24
C ARG A 126 4.77 17.36 -8.88
N ASP A 127 4.28 16.37 -8.15
CA ASP A 127 3.70 16.50 -6.81
C ASP A 127 3.91 15.18 -6.04
N THR A 128 3.40 15.10 -4.82
CA THR A 128 3.40 13.88 -3.99
C THR A 128 2.64 12.75 -4.70
N VAL A 129 3.29 11.60 -4.83
CA VAL A 129 2.69 10.40 -5.42
C VAL A 129 1.98 9.60 -4.34
N LEU A 130 0.67 9.42 -4.49
CA LEU A 130 -0.16 8.64 -3.56
C LEU A 130 -0.51 7.26 -4.15
N GLY A 131 -0.10 6.20 -3.47
CA GLY A 131 -0.65 4.86 -3.65
C GLY A 131 -1.55 4.49 -2.48
N HIS A 132 -2.66 3.83 -2.77
CA HIS A 132 -3.53 3.25 -1.77
C HIS A 132 -3.82 1.80 -2.15
N ALA A 133 -4.11 0.98 -1.14
CA ALA A 133 -4.73 -0.30 -1.42
C ALA A 133 -6.06 -0.05 -2.18
N PRO A 134 -6.36 -0.82 -3.24
CA PRO A 134 -7.66 -0.70 -3.90
C PRO A 134 -8.75 -0.94 -2.86
N THR A 135 -9.75 -0.07 -2.84
CA THR A 135 -10.97 -0.31 -2.07
C THR A 135 -11.55 -1.60 -2.61
N ILE A 136 -11.53 -2.66 -1.80
CA ILE A 136 -12.43 -3.78 -2.04
C ILE A 136 -13.80 -3.17 -1.76
N VAL A 137 -14.52 -2.79 -2.81
CA VAL A 137 -15.97 -2.90 -2.75
C VAL A 137 -16.16 -4.40 -2.61
N GLU A 138 -16.43 -4.87 -1.40
CA GLU A 138 -16.92 -6.24 -1.24
C GLU A 138 -18.11 -6.29 -2.20
N PRO A 139 -18.13 -7.16 -3.24
CA PRO A 139 -19.41 -7.49 -3.85
C PRO A 139 -20.33 -7.89 -2.70
N GLU A 140 -21.63 -7.57 -2.77
CA GLU A 140 -22.57 -7.98 -1.73
C GLU A 140 -22.25 -9.42 -1.30
N ALA A 141 -22.05 -9.64 -0.01
CA ALA A 141 -21.56 -10.92 0.45
C ALA A 141 -22.59 -11.99 0.06
N GLN A 142 -22.25 -12.81 -0.94
CA GLN A 142 -23.10 -13.87 -1.44
C GLN A 142 -22.80 -15.12 -0.63
N TRP A 143 -23.61 -15.37 0.39
CA TRP A 143 -23.66 -16.67 1.05
C TRP A 143 -24.74 -17.51 0.39
N ALA A 144 -24.53 -18.83 0.35
CA ALA A 144 -25.55 -19.74 -0.13
C ALA A 144 -25.78 -20.85 0.89
N PHE A 145 -27.05 -21.13 1.18
CA PHE A 145 -27.46 -22.30 1.95
C PHE A 145 -27.53 -23.49 1.02
N VAL A 146 -26.83 -24.57 1.36
CA VAL A 146 -26.94 -25.85 0.64
C VAL A 146 -27.83 -26.75 1.49
N HIS A 147 -29.00 -27.08 0.95
CA HIS A 147 -29.96 -27.97 1.60
C HIS A 147 -29.54 -29.43 1.40
N GLU A 148 -30.00 -30.33 2.27
CA GLU A 148 -29.64 -31.77 2.23
C GLU A 148 -30.08 -32.47 0.93
N ASP A 149 -31.04 -31.90 0.20
CA ASP A 149 -31.48 -32.37 -1.12
C ASP A 149 -30.59 -31.88 -2.28
N GLY A 150 -29.52 -31.14 -1.97
CA GLY A 150 -28.56 -30.60 -2.92
C GLY A 150 -29.00 -29.29 -3.57
N THR A 151 -30.13 -28.70 -3.16
CA THR A 151 -30.53 -27.37 -3.64
C THR A 151 -29.70 -26.28 -2.98
N VAL A 152 -29.37 -25.25 -3.76
CA VAL A 152 -28.54 -24.11 -3.33
C VAL A 152 -29.39 -22.84 -3.38
N GLU A 153 -29.56 -22.21 -2.22
CA GLU A 153 -30.32 -20.97 -2.06
C GLU A 153 -29.37 -19.81 -1.77
N GLN A 154 -29.38 -18.77 -2.59
CA GLN A 154 -28.56 -17.57 -2.35
C GLN A 154 -29.24 -16.65 -1.34
N ALA A 155 -28.53 -16.30 -0.28
CA ALA A 155 -28.97 -15.36 0.74
C ALA A 155 -28.45 -13.96 0.41
N THR A 156 -29.32 -12.96 0.52
CA THR A 156 -28.95 -11.54 0.47
C THR A 156 -29.15 -10.92 1.85
N GLU A 157 -28.54 -9.77 2.11
CA GLU A 157 -28.48 -9.13 3.44
C GLU A 157 -29.87 -8.82 4.07
N GLU A 158 -30.95 -8.89 3.28
CA GLU A 158 -32.34 -8.68 3.74
C GLU A 158 -33.01 -9.89 4.41
N THR A 159 -32.45 -11.10 4.34
CA THR A 159 -33.13 -12.34 4.77
C THR A 159 -32.73 -12.85 6.16
N HIS A 160 -32.22 -12.01 7.06
CA HIS A 160 -31.93 -12.43 8.44
C HIS A 160 -33.22 -12.47 9.29
N PRO A 161 -33.78 -13.63 9.69
CA PRO A 161 -34.70 -13.65 10.81
C PRO A 161 -33.92 -13.34 12.11
N ALA A 162 -34.59 -12.61 13.00
CA ALA A 162 -34.10 -12.22 14.32
C ALA A 162 -33.83 -13.41 15.25
#